data_AF-A0ABD5DUN1-F1
#
_entry.id   AF-A0ABD5DUN1-F1
#
_cell.length_a   1.000
_cell.length_b   1.000
_cell.length_c   1.000
_cell.angle_alpha   90.00
_cell.angle_beta   90.00
_cell.angle_gamma   90.00
#
_symmetry.space_group_name_H-M   'P 1'
#
loop_
_entity.id
_entity.type
_entity.pdbx_description
1 polymer ?
#
loop_
_entity_poly.entity_id
_entity_poly.type
_entity_poly.pdbx_seq_one_letter_code
_entity_poly.pdbx_strand_id
1 'polypeptide(L)'
;TKLYITVGSNSNVAENGLDQEKGREQIMEFDIASGQSRPFATGLRNPNGMAWQPQSGKLWTVVNERDEIGSDLVPDYMTSVQDGAFYGWPYSYYGQHVDVRIKPQNPDMVARAIKPDYALGNHTASLGLAFYTAELMPQFRGGAFIGQHGSWNRKPHSGYKVIFVPFRSGQPSGPPQDILTGFLSEKGKAYGRPVGVAIDFSGAVLV
;
A
#
# COMPACT_ATOMS: atom_id res chain seq x y z
N THR A 1 -0.76 22.77 -6.57
CA THR A 1 0.40 23.26 -5.79
C THR A 1 0.77 22.36 -4.63
N LYS A 2 0.09 21.23 -4.39
CA LYS A 2 0.42 20.29 -3.30
C LYS A 2 1.27 19.13 -3.82
N LEU A 3 2.21 18.66 -3.01
CA LEU A 3 2.91 17.39 -3.17
C LEU A 3 2.49 16.45 -2.02
N TYR A 4 2.36 15.17 -2.34
CA TYR A 4 2.11 14.12 -1.34
C TYR A 4 3.34 13.24 -1.27
N ILE A 5 3.87 13.08 -0.06
CA ILE A 5 5.17 12.46 0.21
C ILE A 5 4.95 11.31 1.18
N THR A 6 5.48 10.15 0.86
CA THR A 6 5.35 8.96 1.69
C THR A 6 6.52 8.90 2.67
N VAL A 7 6.23 8.58 3.92
CA VAL A 7 7.25 8.37 4.95
C VAL A 7 6.90 7.09 5.68
N GLY A 8 7.72 6.06 5.49
CA GLY A 8 7.56 4.77 6.14
C GLY A 8 8.19 4.69 7.52
N SER A 9 7.99 3.53 8.15
CA SER A 9 8.38 3.20 9.51
C SER A 9 9.89 3.25 9.72
N ASN A 10 10.32 3.42 10.97
CA ASN A 10 11.71 3.15 11.34
C ASN A 10 11.94 1.64 11.56
N SER A 11 10.95 0.93 12.08
CA SER A 11 11.07 -0.48 12.43
C SER A 11 9.79 -1.28 12.10
N ASN A 12 9.76 -2.57 12.42
CA ASN A 12 8.63 -3.41 12.03
C ASN A 12 7.30 -3.00 12.72
N VAL A 13 7.38 -2.82 14.04
CA VAL A 13 6.30 -2.52 14.96
C VAL A 13 6.78 -1.61 16.11
N ALA A 14 7.46 -0.52 15.76
CA ALA A 14 7.98 0.47 16.71
C ALA A 14 8.87 -0.08 17.83
N GLU A 15 9.51 -1.24 17.62
CA GLU A 15 10.40 -1.90 18.58
C GLU A 15 11.64 -1.08 18.93
N ASN A 16 12.02 -0.12 18.06
CA ASN A 16 13.08 0.86 18.35
C ASN A 16 12.60 2.02 19.25
N GLY A 17 11.33 2.00 19.65
CA GLY A 17 10.69 3.00 20.50
C GLY A 17 9.80 3.96 19.72
N LEU A 18 8.62 4.27 20.27
CA LEU A 18 7.62 5.17 19.65
C LEU A 18 8.16 6.57 19.34
N ASP A 19 9.16 7.04 20.09
CA ASP A 19 9.80 8.32 19.82
C ASP A 19 10.57 8.35 18.49
N GLN A 20 11.08 7.21 18.01
CA GLN A 20 11.77 7.09 16.71
C GLN A 20 10.81 7.14 15.52
N GLU A 21 9.50 7.00 15.80
CA GLU A 21 8.44 6.99 14.79
C GLU A 21 7.77 8.36 14.63
N LYS A 22 8.23 9.38 15.35
CA LYS A 22 7.74 10.75 15.18
C LYS A 22 7.96 11.23 13.75
N GLY A 23 6.87 11.60 13.08
CA GLY A 23 6.89 12.07 11.70
C GLY A 23 7.01 10.97 10.65
N ARG A 24 6.79 9.70 11.02
CA ARG A 24 6.77 8.54 10.13
C ARG A 24 5.35 7.99 9.98
N GLU A 25 5.21 6.94 9.18
CA GLU A 25 3.97 6.18 9.03
C GLU A 25 2.81 6.96 8.46
N GLN A 26 3.17 7.80 7.50
CA GLN A 26 2.28 8.82 7.02
C GLN A 26 2.48 9.13 5.56
N ILE A 27 1.42 9.67 5.00
CA ILE A 27 1.50 10.49 3.81
C ILE A 27 1.48 11.93 4.31
N MET A 28 2.51 12.70 3.97
CA MET A 28 2.60 14.13 4.24
C MET A 28 2.06 14.91 3.04
N GLU A 29 1.28 15.95 3.30
CA GLU A 29 0.95 16.98 2.32
C GLU A 29 1.94 18.14 2.48
N PHE A 30 2.56 18.54 1.39
CA PHE A 30 3.46 19.69 1.31
C PHE A 30 2.89 20.73 0.34
N ASP A 31 2.72 21.96 0.79
CA ASP A 31 2.35 23.09 -0.05
C ASP A 31 3.59 23.73 -0.65
N ILE A 32 3.72 23.67 -1.98
CA ILE A 32 4.89 24.21 -2.70
C ILE A 32 4.97 25.73 -2.54
N ALA A 33 3.83 26.44 -2.49
CA ALA A 33 3.82 27.89 -2.49
C ALA A 33 4.18 28.47 -1.12
N SER A 34 3.67 27.90 -0.03
CA SER A 34 3.97 28.35 1.33
C SER A 34 5.17 27.65 1.98
N GLY A 35 5.62 26.52 1.42
CA GLY A 35 6.66 25.68 2.01
C GLY A 35 6.23 24.94 3.27
N GLN A 36 4.94 24.94 3.60
CA GLN A 36 4.42 24.28 4.81
C GLN A 36 4.07 22.81 4.54
N SER A 37 4.33 21.96 5.53
CA SER A 37 3.94 20.55 5.52
C SER A 37 3.03 20.19 6.67
N ARG A 38 2.15 19.20 6.45
CA ARG A 38 1.35 18.57 7.50
C ARG A 38 1.17 17.08 7.25
N PRO A 39 0.89 16.27 8.28
CA PRO A 39 0.34 14.93 8.07
C PRO A 39 -0.98 15.03 7.29
N PHE A 40 -1.08 14.28 6.20
CA PHE A 40 -2.33 14.10 5.46
C PHE A 40 -3.08 12.87 5.99
N ALA A 41 -2.39 11.76 6.19
CA ALA A 41 -2.91 10.55 6.84
C ALA A 41 -1.79 9.84 7.57
N THR A 42 -2.11 9.13 8.65
CA THR A 42 -1.14 8.48 9.55
C THR A 42 -1.49 7.02 9.83
N GLY A 43 -0.59 6.28 10.47
CA GLY A 43 -0.79 4.86 10.79
C GLY A 43 -0.71 3.92 9.59
N LEU A 44 -0.02 4.36 8.53
CA LEU A 44 0.27 3.59 7.32
C LEU A 44 1.73 3.14 7.39
N ARG A 45 2.03 1.86 7.64
CA ARG A 45 3.42 1.39 7.92
C ARG A 45 4.46 1.71 6.83
N ASN A 46 4.09 1.52 5.57
CA ASN A 46 4.99 1.78 4.45
C ASN A 46 4.15 2.07 3.21
N PRO A 47 3.58 3.29 3.08
CA PRO A 47 2.73 3.65 1.96
C PRO A 47 3.59 3.89 0.71
N ASN A 48 4.01 2.84 0.02
CA ASN A 48 5.09 2.95 -0.98
C ASN A 48 4.64 3.58 -2.30
N GLY A 49 3.51 3.14 -2.85
CA GLY A 49 3.00 3.60 -4.14
C GLY A 49 1.71 4.37 -3.97
N MET A 50 1.59 5.51 -4.65
CA MET A 50 0.39 6.35 -4.60
C MET A 50 -0.10 6.73 -6.00
N ALA A 51 -1.42 6.80 -6.17
CA ALA A 51 -2.04 7.31 -7.38
C ALA A 51 -3.40 7.95 -7.09
N TRP A 52 -3.79 8.92 -7.89
CA TRP A 52 -5.13 9.50 -7.86
C TRP A 52 -6.10 8.63 -8.65
N GLN A 53 -7.19 8.22 -8.00
CA GLN A 53 -8.20 7.41 -8.67
C GLN A 53 -9.06 8.31 -9.57
N PRO A 54 -9.13 8.02 -10.88
CA PRO A 54 -9.58 8.99 -11.89
C PRO A 54 -11.08 9.34 -11.83
N GLN A 55 -11.92 8.52 -11.19
CA GLN A 55 -13.37 8.71 -11.16
C GLN A 55 -13.83 9.41 -9.88
N SER A 56 -13.21 9.09 -8.75
CA SER A 56 -13.53 9.61 -7.42
C SER A 56 -12.65 10.78 -7.01
N GLY A 57 -11.49 10.97 -7.67
CA GLY A 57 -10.51 11.98 -7.32
C GLY A 57 -9.79 11.72 -5.99
N LYS A 58 -9.99 10.55 -5.37
CA LYS A 58 -9.34 10.21 -4.09
C LYS A 58 -7.89 9.79 -4.33
N LEU A 59 -7.01 10.15 -3.40
CA LEU A 59 -5.67 9.56 -3.33
C LEU A 59 -5.81 8.11 -2.89
N TRP A 60 -5.09 7.20 -3.54
CA TRP A 60 -4.95 5.82 -3.10
C TRP A 60 -3.48 5.51 -2.84
N THR A 61 -3.23 4.61 -1.90
CA THR A 61 -1.89 4.09 -1.63
C THR A 61 -1.91 2.58 -1.51
N VAL A 62 -0.79 1.94 -1.88
CA VAL A 62 -0.46 0.57 -1.45
C VAL A 62 0.43 0.64 -0.21
N VAL A 63 0.24 -0.26 0.75
CA VAL A 63 0.97 -0.27 2.02
C VAL A 63 1.58 -1.65 2.27
N ASN A 64 2.87 -1.68 2.63
CA ASN A 64 3.51 -2.90 3.12
C ASN A 64 3.34 -3.00 4.63
N GLU A 65 2.69 -4.05 5.06
CA GLU A 65 2.35 -4.24 6.46
C GLU A 65 3.45 -4.93 7.26
N ARG A 66 3.22 -5.04 8.57
CA ARG A 66 4.13 -5.60 9.56
C ARG A 66 4.39 -7.07 9.33
N ASP A 67 5.59 -7.43 9.71
CA ASP A 67 6.15 -8.76 9.67
C ASP A 67 5.96 -9.48 11.01
N GLU A 68 6.36 -10.76 11.03
CA GLU A 68 6.52 -11.58 12.25
C GLU A 68 5.23 -11.88 13.04
N ILE A 69 4.09 -11.97 12.34
CA ILE A 69 2.82 -12.49 12.89
C ILE A 69 2.28 -13.69 12.11
N GLY A 70 3.19 -14.39 11.42
CA GLY A 70 2.91 -15.62 10.66
C GLY A 70 2.90 -15.42 9.15
N SER A 71 2.82 -16.53 8.41
CA SER A 71 2.79 -16.50 6.94
C SER A 71 1.49 -15.94 6.36
N ASP A 72 0.39 -16.06 7.10
CA ASP A 72 -0.95 -15.79 6.59
C ASP A 72 -1.62 -14.57 7.26
N LEU A 73 -0.83 -13.79 7.98
CA LEU A 73 -1.21 -12.51 8.56
C LEU A 73 0.02 -11.58 8.51
N VAL A 74 -0.13 -10.27 8.32
CA VAL A 74 -1.31 -9.50 7.91
C VAL A 74 -1.22 -9.21 6.41
N PRO A 75 -2.35 -8.99 5.70
CA PRO A 75 -2.28 -8.60 4.30
C PRO A 75 -1.63 -7.23 4.13
N ASP A 76 -0.75 -7.13 3.14
CA ASP A 76 -0.54 -5.84 2.47
C ASP A 76 -1.88 -5.39 1.87
N TYR A 77 -2.05 -4.09 1.70
CA TYR A 77 -3.33 -3.56 1.28
C TYR A 77 -3.20 -2.37 0.35
N MET A 78 -4.31 -2.06 -0.34
CA MET A 78 -4.54 -0.76 -0.94
C MET A 78 -5.75 -0.10 -0.31
N THR A 79 -5.71 1.21 -0.18
CA THR A 79 -6.82 1.98 0.40
C THR A 79 -6.87 3.40 -0.14
N SER A 80 -8.08 3.94 -0.21
CA SER A 80 -8.31 5.36 -0.38
C SER A 80 -7.86 6.11 0.87
N VAL A 81 -7.06 7.15 0.68
CA VAL A 81 -6.46 7.95 1.75
C VAL A 81 -7.41 9.10 2.10
N GLN A 82 -7.76 9.18 3.38
CA GLN A 82 -8.66 10.21 3.92
C GLN A 82 -7.87 11.25 4.71
N ASP A 83 -8.17 12.52 4.50
CA ASP A 83 -7.51 13.62 5.21
C ASP A 83 -7.76 13.52 6.72
N GLY A 84 -6.67 13.53 7.51
CA GLY A 84 -6.68 13.42 8.96
C GLY A 84 -6.91 12.01 9.50
N ALA A 85 -7.03 10.99 8.64
CA ALA A 85 -7.31 9.63 9.08
C ALA A 85 -6.10 8.89 9.68
N PHE A 86 -6.41 7.87 10.47
CA PHE A 86 -5.47 6.95 11.09
C PHE A 86 -5.77 5.51 10.67
N TYR A 87 -4.77 4.79 10.16
CA TYR A 87 -4.92 3.44 9.57
C TYR A 87 -4.38 2.31 10.46
N GLY A 88 -4.07 2.62 11.73
CA GLY A 88 -3.91 1.62 12.78
C GLY A 88 -2.48 1.43 13.30
N TRP A 89 -1.46 1.53 12.44
CA TRP A 89 -0.07 1.31 12.87
C TRP A 89 0.38 2.40 13.88
N PRO A 90 1.10 2.06 14.97
CA PRO A 90 1.58 0.72 15.33
C PRO A 90 0.57 -0.10 16.13
N TYR A 91 -0.40 0.55 16.78
CA TYR A 91 -1.24 -0.04 17.82
C TYR A 91 -2.18 -1.16 17.33
N SER A 92 -2.53 -1.15 16.05
CA SER A 92 -3.45 -2.11 15.45
C SER A 92 -3.14 -2.38 13.99
N TYR A 93 -3.58 -3.51 13.48
CA TYR A 93 -3.48 -3.87 12.06
C TYR A 93 -4.85 -4.01 11.43
N TYR A 94 -4.92 -3.73 10.13
CA TYR A 94 -6.07 -3.97 9.27
C TYR A 94 -7.42 -3.51 9.88
N GLY A 95 -7.42 -2.30 10.45
CA GLY A 95 -8.51 -1.77 11.28
C GLY A 95 -8.17 -1.88 12.76
N GLN A 96 -9.13 -2.30 13.58
CA GLN A 96 -9.04 -2.22 15.05
C GLN A 96 -8.44 -3.48 15.70
N HIS A 97 -7.73 -4.33 14.95
CA HIS A 97 -7.11 -5.53 15.51
C HIS A 97 -5.88 -5.14 16.34
N VAL A 98 -5.99 -5.19 17.67
CA VAL A 98 -4.92 -4.81 18.59
C VAL A 98 -3.64 -5.59 18.31
N ASP A 99 -2.52 -4.88 18.16
CA ASP A 99 -1.19 -5.49 18.12
C ASP A 99 -0.62 -5.54 19.53
N VAL A 100 -0.73 -6.71 20.17
CA VAL A 100 -0.34 -6.92 21.57
C VAL A 100 1.15 -6.75 21.84
N ARG A 101 1.98 -6.74 20.78
CA ARG A 101 3.44 -6.54 20.86
C ARG A 101 3.81 -5.10 21.23
N ILE A 102 2.96 -4.12 20.91
CA ILE A 102 3.22 -2.71 21.18
C ILE A 102 3.09 -2.40 22.67
N LYS A 103 4.04 -1.64 23.22
CA LYS A 103 3.96 -1.09 24.58
C LYS A 103 4.45 0.36 24.61
N PRO A 104 3.74 1.27 25.32
CA PRO A 104 2.42 1.07 25.91
C PRO A 104 1.32 0.91 24.84
N GLN A 105 0.23 0.26 25.21
CA GLN A 105 -0.97 0.17 24.36
C GLN A 105 -1.71 1.51 24.32
N ASN A 106 -2.49 1.74 23.25
CA ASN A 106 -3.31 2.94 23.11
C ASN A 106 -4.71 2.60 22.55
N PRO A 107 -5.66 2.21 23.42
CA PRO A 107 -7.01 1.80 23.00
C PRO A 107 -7.78 2.87 22.22
N ASP A 108 -7.59 4.15 22.55
CA ASP A 108 -8.27 5.26 21.88
C ASP A 108 -7.82 5.39 20.41
N MET A 109 -6.52 5.20 20.16
CA MET A 109 -6.00 5.17 18.79
C MET A 109 -6.46 3.92 18.03
N VAL A 110 -6.51 2.76 18.68
CA VAL A 110 -7.06 1.54 18.07
C VAL A 110 -8.53 1.76 17.68
N ALA A 111 -9.35 2.36 18.54
CA ALA A 111 -10.76 2.64 18.24
C ALA A 111 -10.95 3.60 17.05
N ARG A 112 -9.96 4.45 16.76
CA ARG A 112 -9.96 5.37 15.61
C ARG A 112 -9.45 4.74 14.32
N ALA A 113 -8.83 3.57 14.37
CA ALA A 113 -8.21 2.95 13.20
C ALA A 113 -9.24 2.60 12.12
N ILE A 114 -9.02 3.10 10.92
CA ILE A 114 -9.82 2.78 9.74
C ILE A 114 -9.31 1.48 9.14
N LYS A 115 -10.25 0.56 8.88
CA LYS A 115 -9.97 -0.67 8.14
C LYS A 115 -9.65 -0.32 6.67
N PRO A 116 -8.52 -0.80 6.12
CA PRO A 116 -8.20 -0.61 4.70
C PRO A 116 -9.27 -1.17 3.75
N ASP A 117 -9.40 -0.56 2.57
CA ASP A 117 -10.45 -0.90 1.61
C ASP A 117 -10.26 -2.28 0.94
N TYR A 118 -9.02 -2.73 0.73
CA TYR A 118 -8.75 -3.95 -0.05
C TYR A 118 -7.45 -4.66 0.33
N ALA A 119 -7.52 -5.95 0.63
CA ALA A 119 -6.35 -6.79 0.88
C ALA A 119 -5.70 -7.24 -0.44
N LEU A 120 -4.39 -7.04 -0.55
CA LEU A 120 -3.57 -7.49 -1.69
C LEU A 120 -2.90 -8.84 -1.46
N GLY A 121 -3.05 -9.38 -0.25
CA GLY A 121 -2.44 -10.63 0.18
C GLY A 121 -1.29 -10.42 1.16
N ASN A 122 -0.93 -11.47 1.89
CA ASN A 122 0.11 -11.40 2.92
C ASN A 122 1.50 -11.35 2.28
N HIS A 123 2.35 -10.46 2.77
CA HIS A 123 3.78 -10.37 2.42
C HIS A 123 4.07 -10.16 0.93
N THR A 124 3.15 -9.57 0.16
CA THR A 124 3.32 -9.38 -1.29
C THR A 124 4.36 -8.32 -1.66
N ALA A 125 4.69 -7.43 -0.72
CA ALA A 125 5.51 -6.26 -0.91
C ALA A 125 5.02 -5.43 -2.11
N SER A 126 3.79 -4.94 -2.03
CA SER A 126 3.19 -4.09 -3.07
C SER A 126 3.82 -2.69 -3.05
N LEU A 127 4.50 -2.29 -4.13
CA LEU A 127 5.31 -1.05 -4.19
C LEU A 127 4.80 -0.04 -5.21
N GLY A 128 4.37 -0.50 -6.38
CA GLY A 128 3.87 0.35 -7.45
C GLY A 128 2.35 0.39 -7.49
N LEU A 129 1.77 1.52 -7.88
CA LEU A 129 0.33 1.69 -8.07
C LEU A 129 0.08 2.64 -9.24
N ALA A 130 -0.68 2.20 -10.24
CA ALA A 130 -1.13 3.04 -11.35
C ALA A 130 -2.58 2.72 -11.74
N PHE A 131 -3.43 3.73 -11.86
CA PHE A 131 -4.75 3.56 -12.45
C PHE A 131 -4.68 3.62 -13.97
N TYR A 132 -5.38 2.71 -14.65
CA TYR A 132 -5.38 2.66 -16.11
C TYR A 132 -6.48 3.54 -16.69
N THR A 133 -6.10 4.61 -17.40
CA THR A 133 -7.05 5.54 -18.05
C THR A 133 -6.94 5.55 -19.57
N ALA A 134 -5.99 4.81 -20.14
CA ALA A 134 -5.72 4.82 -21.57
C ALA A 134 -6.70 3.96 -22.39
N GLU A 135 -6.61 4.11 -23.72
CA GLU A 135 -7.51 3.47 -24.67
C GLU A 135 -7.00 2.12 -25.19
N LEU A 136 -5.69 1.86 -25.13
CA LEU A 136 -5.06 0.70 -25.76
C LEU A 136 -5.57 -0.65 -25.23
N MET A 137 -5.83 -0.74 -23.92
CA MET A 137 -6.34 -1.93 -23.24
C MET A 137 -7.65 -1.63 -22.51
N PRO A 138 -8.76 -1.44 -23.24
CA PRO A 138 -10.02 -0.93 -22.68
C PRO A 138 -10.59 -1.81 -21.56
N GLN A 139 -10.29 -3.11 -21.55
CA GLN A 139 -10.70 -4.05 -20.51
C GLN A 139 -10.14 -3.72 -19.12
N PHE A 140 -9.04 -2.97 -19.02
CA PHE A 140 -8.43 -2.57 -17.76
C PHE A 140 -8.83 -1.17 -17.31
N ARG A 141 -9.61 -0.43 -18.11
CA ARG A 141 -9.93 0.97 -17.85
C ARG A 141 -10.61 1.17 -16.50
N GLY A 142 -10.08 2.13 -15.74
CA GLY A 142 -10.54 2.50 -14.41
C GLY A 142 -9.97 1.67 -13.27
N GLY A 143 -9.40 0.49 -13.53
CA GLY A 143 -8.78 -0.36 -12.52
C GLY A 143 -7.33 0.00 -12.22
N ALA A 144 -6.74 -0.72 -11.27
CA ALA A 144 -5.40 -0.45 -10.76
C ALA A 144 -4.42 -1.57 -11.12
N PHE A 145 -3.29 -1.22 -11.72
CA PHE A 145 -2.12 -2.07 -11.80
C PHE A 145 -1.26 -1.89 -10.56
N ILE A 146 -0.72 -3.01 -10.04
CA ILE A 146 0.09 -3.02 -8.81
C ILE A 146 1.31 -3.91 -9.03
N GLY A 147 2.49 -3.34 -8.80
CA GLY A 147 3.76 -4.06 -8.78
C GLY A 147 3.99 -4.72 -7.42
N GLN A 148 4.09 -6.05 -7.38
CA GLN A 148 4.35 -6.83 -6.17
C GLN A 148 5.77 -7.37 -6.18
N HIS A 149 6.63 -6.78 -5.35
CA HIS A 149 8.07 -7.05 -5.25
C HIS A 149 8.38 -8.43 -4.66
N GLY A 150 7.44 -9.00 -3.91
CA GLY A 150 7.47 -10.37 -3.43
C GLY A 150 8.05 -10.57 -2.04
N SER A 151 7.58 -11.63 -1.39
CA SER A 151 7.88 -11.95 0.01
C SER A 151 9.31 -12.43 0.23
N TRP A 152 9.92 -11.99 1.34
CA TRP A 152 11.09 -12.63 1.91
C TRP A 152 10.75 -13.45 3.16
N ASN A 153 9.71 -13.05 3.91
CA ASN A 153 9.32 -13.61 5.21
C ASN A 153 8.03 -14.46 5.18
N ARG A 154 7.79 -15.19 4.09
CA ARG A 154 6.60 -16.05 3.94
C ARG A 154 6.92 -17.35 3.23
N LYS A 155 6.34 -18.46 3.70
CA LYS A 155 6.29 -19.74 2.98
C LYS A 155 4.84 -20.24 2.84
N PRO A 156 4.38 -20.62 1.63
CA PRO A 156 5.06 -20.42 0.34
C PRO A 156 5.23 -18.92 0.01
N HIS A 157 6.11 -18.58 -0.92
CA HIS A 157 6.32 -17.18 -1.32
C HIS A 157 5.05 -16.57 -1.93
N SER A 158 4.91 -15.25 -1.84
CA SER A 158 3.81 -14.46 -2.41
C SER A 158 4.36 -13.24 -3.15
N GLY A 159 3.56 -12.62 -4.03
CA GLY A 159 3.99 -11.52 -4.90
C GLY A 159 4.82 -11.99 -6.10
N TYR A 160 5.92 -11.29 -6.41
CA TYR A 160 6.77 -11.53 -7.58
C TYR A 160 5.98 -11.46 -8.90
N LYS A 161 5.15 -10.43 -9.05
CA LYS A 161 4.24 -10.28 -10.18
C LYS A 161 3.73 -8.86 -10.31
N VAL A 162 3.09 -8.57 -11.45
CA VAL A 162 2.17 -7.43 -11.58
C VAL A 162 0.75 -7.98 -11.61
N ILE A 163 -0.12 -7.36 -10.81
CA ILE A 163 -1.56 -7.68 -10.79
C ILE A 163 -2.39 -6.50 -11.27
N PHE A 164 -3.64 -6.79 -11.64
CA PHE A 164 -4.69 -5.83 -11.91
C PHE A 164 -5.86 -6.02 -10.94
N VAL A 165 -6.33 -4.95 -10.31
CA VAL A 165 -7.54 -4.94 -9.48
C VAL A 165 -8.65 -4.20 -10.23
N PRO A 166 -9.79 -4.84 -10.55
CA PRO A 166 -10.88 -4.18 -11.27
C PRO A 166 -11.60 -3.18 -10.37
N PHE A 167 -11.95 -2.02 -10.91
CA PHE A 167 -12.68 -0.98 -10.20
C PHE A 167 -14.04 -0.69 -10.84
N ARG A 168 -15.00 -0.29 -10.01
CA ARG A 168 -16.31 0.21 -10.42
C ARG A 168 -16.71 1.36 -9.51
N SER A 169 -17.12 2.49 -10.09
CA SER A 169 -17.55 3.67 -9.34
C SER A 169 -16.54 4.15 -8.28
N GLY A 170 -15.24 4.14 -8.62
CA GLY A 170 -14.20 4.58 -7.70
C GLY A 170 -13.75 3.57 -6.65
N GLN A 171 -14.28 2.34 -6.66
CA GLN A 171 -13.98 1.32 -5.65
C GLN A 171 -13.56 -0.02 -6.27
N PRO A 172 -12.72 -0.83 -5.58
CA PRO A 172 -12.43 -2.20 -5.98
C PRO A 172 -13.72 -3.03 -6.14
N SER A 173 -13.78 -3.86 -7.18
CA SER A 173 -15.02 -4.51 -7.62
C SER A 173 -14.89 -6.01 -7.89
N GLY A 174 -13.75 -6.61 -7.55
CA GLY A 174 -13.50 -8.03 -7.78
C GLY A 174 -12.13 -8.48 -7.31
N PRO A 175 -11.81 -9.77 -7.49
CA PRO A 175 -10.49 -10.34 -7.16
C PRO A 175 -9.39 -9.77 -8.06
N PRO A 176 -8.12 -9.80 -7.60
CA PRO A 176 -7.00 -9.39 -8.43
C PRO A 176 -6.78 -10.40 -9.55
N GLN A 177 -6.26 -9.93 -10.68
CA GLN A 177 -5.89 -10.73 -11.85
C GLN A 177 -4.37 -10.65 -12.05
N ASP A 178 -3.72 -11.78 -12.29
CA ASP A 178 -2.30 -11.81 -12.62
C ASP A 178 -2.09 -11.29 -14.06
N ILE A 179 -1.18 -10.33 -14.24
CA ILE A 179 -0.91 -9.68 -15.53
C ILE A 179 0.48 -10.04 -16.04
N LEU A 180 1.48 -9.98 -15.17
CA LEU A 180 2.86 -10.32 -15.51
C LEU A 180 3.45 -11.18 -14.40
N THR A 181 3.79 -12.41 -14.71
CA THR A 181 4.29 -13.43 -13.76
C THR A 181 5.58 -14.07 -14.30
N GLY A 182 6.06 -15.13 -13.63
CA GLY A 182 7.29 -15.83 -14.03
C GLY A 182 8.57 -15.24 -13.42
N PHE A 183 8.45 -14.32 -12.48
CA PHE A 183 9.60 -13.71 -11.80
C PHE A 183 10.19 -14.54 -10.66
N LEU A 184 9.56 -15.67 -10.30
CA LEU A 184 10.02 -16.56 -9.25
C LEU A 184 10.07 -17.99 -9.80
N SER A 185 11.21 -18.66 -9.63
CA SER A 185 11.34 -20.07 -10.00
C SER A 185 10.59 -20.98 -9.02
N GLU A 186 10.32 -22.22 -9.43
CA GLU A 186 9.73 -23.24 -8.55
C GLU A 186 10.57 -23.51 -7.29
N LYS A 187 11.89 -23.25 -7.36
CA LYS A 187 12.83 -23.39 -6.23
C LYS A 187 12.95 -22.11 -5.37
N GLY A 188 12.15 -21.09 -5.65
CA GLY A 188 12.15 -19.82 -4.90
C GLY A 188 13.27 -18.85 -5.29
N LYS A 189 13.96 -19.06 -6.42
CA LYS A 189 14.96 -18.10 -6.92
C LYS A 189 14.24 -16.99 -7.70
N ALA A 190 14.39 -15.74 -7.26
CA ALA A 190 13.86 -14.59 -7.98
C ALA A 190 14.67 -14.33 -9.26
N TYR A 191 13.96 -14.15 -10.38
CA TYR A 191 14.48 -13.68 -11.66
C TYR A 191 14.26 -12.18 -11.87
N GLY A 192 13.24 -11.63 -11.20
CA GLY A 192 12.99 -10.19 -11.13
C GLY A 192 12.07 -9.89 -9.95
N ARG A 193 11.93 -8.60 -9.62
CA ARG A 193 11.06 -8.16 -8.53
C ARG A 193 10.39 -6.86 -8.97
N PRO A 194 9.13 -6.91 -9.42
CA PRO A 194 8.41 -5.71 -9.87
C PRO A 194 8.38 -4.63 -8.78
N VAL A 195 8.63 -3.38 -9.15
CA VAL A 195 8.59 -2.21 -8.25
C VAL A 195 7.60 -1.19 -8.79
N GLY A 196 8.04 -0.38 -9.76
CA GLY A 196 7.22 0.65 -10.37
C GLY A 196 6.23 0.06 -11.36
N VAL A 197 5.07 0.69 -11.47
CA VAL A 197 4.18 0.52 -12.62
C VAL A 197 3.76 1.89 -13.12
N ALA A 198 3.76 2.09 -14.43
CA ALA A 198 3.37 3.35 -15.05
C ALA A 198 2.65 3.12 -16.36
N ILE A 199 1.81 4.07 -16.78
CA ILE A 199 1.16 4.04 -18.09
C ILE A 199 1.84 5.09 -18.97
N ASP A 200 2.37 4.66 -20.11
CA ASP A 200 3.00 5.57 -21.07
C ASP A 200 1.96 6.30 -21.94
N PHE A 201 2.43 7.22 -22.80
CA PHE A 201 1.56 8.00 -23.68
C PHE A 201 0.82 7.18 -24.75
N SER A 202 1.30 5.99 -25.08
CA SER A 202 0.63 5.06 -25.99
C SER A 202 -0.46 4.24 -25.30
N GLY A 203 -0.47 4.23 -23.96
CA GLY A 203 -1.34 3.40 -23.14
C GLY A 203 -0.76 2.04 -22.81
N ALA A 204 0.54 1.81 -23.03
CA ALA A 204 1.24 0.62 -22.59
C ALA A 204 1.52 0.69 -21.07
N VAL A 205 1.53 -0.47 -20.42
CA VAL A 205 1.94 -0.60 -19.01
C VAL A 205 3.44 -0.86 -18.98
N LEU A 206 4.18 0.00 -18.30
CA LEU A 206 5.61 -0.13 -18.01
C LEU A 206 5.80 -0.73 -16.62
N VAL A 207 6.79 -1.62 -16.48
CA VAL A 207 7.16 -2.34 -15.25
C VAL A 207 8.66 -2.32 -15.07
#